data_AF-A0A537UK04-F1
#
_entry.id   AF-A0A537UK04-F1
#
_cell.length_a   1.000
_cell.length_b   1.000
_cell.length_c   1.000
_cell.angle_alpha   90.00
_cell.angle_beta   90.00
_cell.angle_gamma   90.00
#
_symmetry.space_group_name_H-M   'P 1'
#
loop_
_entity.id
_entity.type
_entity.pdbx_description
1 polymer ?
#
loop_
_entity_poly.entity_id
_entity_poly.type
_entity_poly.pdbx_seq_one_letter_code
_entity_poly.pdbx_strand_id
1 'polypeptide(L)'
;DNAELASVLAHEMAHVIARHAAIREDQVKQAALVSRVATDVFNDPQMGALALAKSKIALATFSRAQELEADGIGVGISSRAGFDPYAAVRFLNSLGRNAELKPQSGLGADPRSLDFLSSHPATPERVKITQANARQFSAPGSGERDRAAYLASIDGLVYGEDPSEGFVRGRRFIHPRLGFTFLAPSGFVLDNTAQAVLGVNQGGGEALRLDVVQVPVEQSLADYLASGWIENIDHGSIESTSINGFPAATAIARGEEWTFRLYALRFGSDVYRFILASKQQSPEIDRAFRDAVGSFRRMTLAEIEAARPLRLKIATVKPGDTPEHLAARMATTDRALDRFLVLNGLQPGQALKPGEQVKLVVE
;
A
#
# COMPACT_ATOMS: atom_id res chain seq x y z
N ASP A 1 16.38 -8.55 -11.20
CA ASP A 1 16.96 -9.77 -11.80
C ASP A 1 16.92 -10.87 -10.73
N ASN A 2 17.41 -12.09 -11.00
CA ASN A 2 17.34 -13.17 -10.01
C ASN A 2 18.19 -12.87 -8.77
N ALA A 3 19.30 -12.15 -8.92
CA ALA A 3 20.10 -11.72 -7.78
C ALA A 3 19.36 -10.70 -6.88
N GLU A 4 18.62 -9.75 -7.45
CA GLU A 4 17.79 -8.82 -6.67
C GLU A 4 16.70 -9.59 -5.91
N LEU A 5 16.06 -10.57 -6.55
CA LEU A 5 15.08 -11.44 -5.88
C LEU A 5 15.74 -12.25 -4.75
N ALA A 6 16.89 -12.87 -5.01
CA ALA A 6 17.65 -13.61 -4.01
C ALA A 6 18.04 -12.73 -2.82
N SER A 7 18.40 -11.46 -3.06
CA SER A 7 18.73 -10.53 -1.98
C SER A 7 17.55 -10.21 -1.06
N VAL A 8 16.33 -10.13 -1.61
CA VAL A 8 15.11 -9.96 -0.81
C VAL A 8 14.84 -11.19 0.03
N LEU A 9 14.92 -12.39 -0.56
CA LEU A 9 14.74 -13.63 0.19
C LEU A 9 15.80 -13.80 1.29
N ALA A 10 17.05 -13.46 1.00
CA ALA A 10 18.14 -13.50 1.97
C ALA A 10 17.94 -12.49 3.11
N HIS A 11 17.38 -11.32 2.83
CA HIS A 11 16.99 -10.32 3.83
C HIS A 11 15.90 -10.85 4.77
N GLU A 12 14.85 -11.48 4.23
CA GLU A 12 13.80 -12.10 5.05
C GLU A 12 14.34 -13.27 5.90
N MET A 13 15.22 -14.09 5.33
CA MET A 13 15.91 -15.13 6.09
C MET A 13 16.75 -14.53 7.23
N ALA A 14 17.40 -13.39 7.00
CA ALA A 14 18.18 -12.71 8.03
C ALA A 14 17.30 -12.23 9.20
N HIS A 15 16.10 -11.70 8.93
CA HIS A 15 15.14 -11.37 9.99
C HIS A 15 14.78 -12.58 10.86
N VAL A 16 14.61 -13.76 10.25
CA VAL A 16 14.31 -15.01 10.95
C VAL A 16 15.51 -15.46 11.78
N ILE A 17 16.71 -15.48 11.19
CA ILE A 17 17.95 -15.89 11.86
C ILE A 17 18.23 -15.01 13.08
N ALA A 18 18.09 -13.69 12.93
CA ALA A 18 18.30 -12.70 13.98
C ALA A 18 17.11 -12.56 14.96
N ARG A 19 16.02 -13.33 14.74
CA ARG A 19 14.81 -13.34 15.58
C ARG A 19 14.17 -11.96 15.75
N HIS A 20 14.25 -11.11 14.72
CA HIS A 20 13.84 -9.71 14.79
C HIS A 20 12.37 -9.53 15.20
N ALA A 21 11.47 -10.38 14.71
CA ALA A 21 10.05 -10.35 15.06
C ALA A 21 9.81 -10.61 16.56
N ALA A 22 10.44 -11.64 17.12
CA ALA A 22 10.30 -11.99 18.53
C ALA A 22 10.85 -10.89 19.45
N ILE A 23 12.01 -10.30 19.10
CA ILE A 23 12.60 -9.22 19.87
C ILE A 23 11.71 -7.96 19.82
N ARG A 24 11.15 -7.65 18.64
CA ARG A 24 10.24 -6.52 18.47
C ARG A 24 8.95 -6.69 19.28
N GLU A 25 8.38 -7.89 19.30
CA GLU A 25 7.20 -8.20 20.10
C GLU A 25 7.46 -7.99 21.60
N ASP A 26 8.60 -8.45 22.11
CA ASP A 26 8.99 -8.22 23.50
C ASP A 26 9.13 -6.72 23.81
N GLN A 27 9.78 -5.94 22.95
CA GLN A 27 9.89 -4.48 23.15
C GLN A 27 8.53 -3.77 23.14
N VAL A 28 7.61 -4.17 22.27
CA VAL A 28 6.25 -3.60 22.25
C VAL A 28 5.52 -3.90 23.56
N LYS A 29 5.65 -5.12 24.10
CA LYS A 29 5.07 -5.50 25.40
C LYS A 29 5.68 -4.67 26.54
N GLN A 30 7.01 -4.52 26.56
CA GLN A 30 7.69 -3.70 27.57
C GLN A 30 7.26 -2.22 27.49
N ALA A 31 7.18 -1.65 26.28
CA ALA A 31 6.72 -0.28 26.08
C ALA A 31 5.28 -0.07 26.57
N ALA A 32 4.39 -1.04 26.31
CA ALA A 32 3.01 -0.99 26.79
C ALA A 32 2.91 -1.04 28.33
N LEU A 33 3.76 -1.83 28.99
CA LEU A 33 3.83 -1.89 30.45
C LEU A 33 4.32 -0.56 31.04
N VAL A 34 5.41 0.01 30.49
CA VAL A 34 5.95 1.30 30.94
C VAL A 34 4.92 2.42 30.78
N SER A 35 4.20 2.44 29.66
CA SER A 35 3.15 3.44 29.42
C SER A 35 2.02 3.34 30.44
N ARG A 36 1.58 2.11 30.80
CA ARG A 36 0.53 1.91 31.82
C ARG A 36 0.97 2.40 33.21
N VAL A 37 2.17 2.03 33.64
CA VAL A 37 2.73 2.48 34.93
C VAL A 37 2.86 4.01 34.97
N ALA A 38 3.31 4.64 33.88
CA ALA A 38 3.43 6.09 33.82
C ALA A 38 2.08 6.81 33.93
N THR A 39 1.02 6.26 33.31
CA THR A 39 -0.33 6.81 33.40
C THR A 39 -0.94 6.60 34.79
N ASP A 40 -0.85 5.38 35.34
CA ASP A 40 -1.51 5.00 36.59
C ASP A 40 -0.87 5.63 37.84
N VAL A 41 0.45 5.86 37.83
CA VAL A 41 1.20 6.37 38.99
C VAL A 41 1.24 7.90 39.03
N PHE A 42 1.36 8.57 37.88
CA PHE A 42 1.57 10.02 37.84
C PHE A 42 0.29 10.82 37.56
N ASN A 43 -0.79 10.15 37.13
CA ASN A 43 -2.12 10.74 36.86
C ASN A 43 -2.07 12.03 36.00
N ASP A 44 -1.02 12.15 35.18
CA ASP A 44 -0.75 13.28 34.30
C ASP A 44 -0.80 12.80 32.83
N PRO A 45 -1.87 13.14 32.09
CA PRO A 45 -2.03 12.79 30.69
C PRO A 45 -0.88 13.25 29.78
N GLN A 46 -0.21 14.36 30.12
CA GLN A 46 0.92 14.89 29.32
C GLN A 46 2.16 14.01 29.48
N MET A 47 2.40 13.50 30.68
CA MET A 47 3.50 12.56 30.95
C MET A 47 3.29 11.21 30.28
N GLY A 48 2.05 10.71 30.25
CA GLY A 48 1.68 9.51 29.48
C GLY A 48 1.92 9.68 27.99
N ALA A 49 1.51 10.81 27.41
CA ALA A 49 1.74 11.13 26.00
C ALA A 49 3.24 11.23 25.66
N LEU A 50 4.04 11.85 26.53
CA LEU A 50 5.49 11.95 26.36
C LEU A 50 6.18 10.58 26.44
N ALA A 51 5.78 9.72 27.37
CA ALA A 51 6.30 8.35 27.50
C ALA A 51 5.99 7.50 26.27
N LEU A 52 4.77 7.63 25.73
CA LEU A 52 4.36 6.96 24.49
C LEU A 52 5.18 7.45 23.29
N ALA A 53 5.38 8.78 23.16
CA ALA A 53 6.17 9.36 22.09
C ALA A 53 7.64 8.87 22.13
N LYS A 54 8.26 8.86 23.31
CA LYS A 54 9.62 8.31 23.50
C LYS A 54 9.70 6.83 23.12
N SER A 55 8.70 6.03 23.53
CA SER A 55 8.63 4.60 23.19
C SER A 55 8.51 4.37 21.69
N LYS A 56 7.71 5.18 20.99
CA LYS A 56 7.60 5.12 19.51
C LYS A 56 8.93 5.46 18.83
N ILE A 57 9.65 6.47 19.30
CA ILE A 57 10.98 6.84 18.76
C ILE A 57 12.00 5.71 18.99
N ALA A 58 11.99 5.11 20.19
CA ALA A 58 12.85 3.99 20.53
C ALA A 58 12.58 2.79 19.62
N LEU A 59 11.31 2.39 19.46
CA LEU A 59 10.89 1.32 18.54
C LEU A 59 11.30 1.62 17.10
N ALA A 60 11.12 2.85 16.62
CA ALA A 60 11.52 3.23 15.26
C ALA A 60 13.03 3.14 15.05
N THR A 61 13.83 3.54 16.04
CA THR A 61 15.30 3.43 16.00
C THR A 61 15.74 1.97 16.03
N PHE A 62 15.11 1.16 16.87
CA PHE A 62 15.36 -0.27 16.95
C PHE A 62 15.03 -0.97 15.63
N SER A 63 13.88 -0.69 15.02
CA SER A 63 13.52 -1.22 13.70
C SER A 63 14.56 -0.85 12.64
N ARG A 64 15.09 0.38 12.63
CA ARG A 64 16.17 0.77 11.69
C ARG A 64 17.44 -0.05 11.91
N ALA A 65 17.83 -0.32 13.15
CA ALA A 65 19.01 -1.15 13.43
C ALA A 65 18.81 -2.60 12.93
N GLN A 66 17.61 -3.16 13.11
CA GLN A 66 17.25 -4.49 12.60
C GLN A 66 17.33 -4.57 11.07
N GLU A 67 16.91 -3.53 10.34
CA GLU A 67 17.06 -3.48 8.89
C GLU A 67 18.53 -3.52 8.46
N LEU A 68 19.40 -2.75 9.13
CA LEU A 68 20.83 -2.70 8.82
C LEU A 68 21.54 -4.03 9.10
N GLU A 69 21.16 -4.71 10.19
CA GLU A 69 21.65 -6.05 10.50
C GLU A 69 21.18 -7.07 9.45
N ALA A 70 19.90 -7.03 9.09
CA ALA A 70 19.33 -7.91 8.07
C ALA A 70 19.98 -7.68 6.69
N ASP A 71 20.21 -6.43 6.30
CA ASP A 71 20.93 -6.07 5.07
C ASP A 71 22.34 -6.71 5.04
N GLY A 72 23.09 -6.59 6.15
CA GLY A 72 24.44 -7.15 6.26
C GLY A 72 24.49 -8.68 6.18
N ILE A 73 23.63 -9.35 6.94
CA ILE A 73 23.51 -10.82 6.92
C ILE A 73 23.04 -11.28 5.53
N GLY A 74 22.04 -10.62 4.97
CA GLY A 74 21.43 -10.95 3.67
C GLY A 74 22.41 -10.81 2.50
N VAL A 75 23.24 -9.76 2.48
CA VAL A 75 24.34 -9.62 1.50
C VAL A 75 25.30 -10.80 1.60
N GLY A 76 25.67 -11.21 2.82
CA GLY A 76 26.56 -12.35 3.02
C GLY A 76 25.94 -13.69 2.59
N ILE A 77 24.64 -13.91 2.84
CA ILE A 77 23.91 -15.09 2.37
C ILE A 77 23.89 -15.12 0.84
N SER A 78 23.48 -14.02 0.21
CA SER A 78 23.37 -13.91 -1.26
C SER A 78 24.72 -14.15 -1.93
N SER A 79 25.79 -13.55 -1.40
CA SER A 79 27.13 -13.71 -1.92
C SER A 79 27.63 -15.16 -1.82
N ARG A 80 27.44 -15.82 -0.66
CA ARG A 80 27.82 -17.24 -0.49
C ARG A 80 27.02 -18.19 -1.37
N ALA A 81 25.79 -17.81 -1.73
CA ALA A 81 24.97 -18.55 -2.69
C ALA A 81 25.39 -18.31 -4.16
N GLY A 82 26.39 -17.47 -4.42
CA GLY A 82 26.91 -17.20 -5.77
C GLY A 82 26.25 -16.02 -6.49
N PHE A 83 25.28 -15.35 -5.87
CA PHE A 83 24.62 -14.18 -6.44
C PHE A 83 25.46 -12.91 -6.27
N ASP A 84 25.22 -11.95 -7.16
CA ASP A 84 25.84 -10.63 -7.11
C ASP A 84 25.56 -9.91 -5.77
N PRO A 85 26.60 -9.61 -4.95
CA PRO A 85 26.40 -8.98 -3.64
C PRO A 85 25.91 -7.53 -3.73
N TYR A 86 25.99 -6.88 -4.89
CA TYR A 86 25.44 -5.54 -5.12
C TYR A 86 23.96 -5.55 -5.50
N ALA A 87 23.33 -6.72 -5.58
CA ALA A 87 21.90 -6.83 -5.91
C ALA A 87 21.00 -6.16 -4.87
N ALA A 88 21.30 -6.30 -3.57
CA ALA A 88 20.57 -5.62 -2.50
C ALA A 88 20.61 -4.09 -2.67
N VAL A 89 21.75 -3.52 -3.08
CA VAL A 89 21.90 -2.09 -3.33
C VAL A 89 21.00 -1.63 -4.49
N ARG A 90 20.98 -2.39 -5.59
CA ARG A 90 20.11 -2.06 -6.73
C ARG A 90 18.63 -2.17 -6.35
N PHE A 91 18.26 -3.23 -5.64
CA PHE A 91 16.91 -3.41 -5.15
C PHE A 91 16.47 -2.25 -4.25
N LEU A 92 17.28 -1.84 -3.27
CA LEU A 92 16.98 -0.70 -2.40
C LEU A 92 16.81 0.62 -3.18
N ASN A 93 17.64 0.85 -4.19
CA ASN A 93 17.49 2.02 -5.07
C ASN A 93 16.17 1.97 -5.87
N SER A 94 15.82 0.82 -6.44
CA SER A 94 14.55 0.62 -7.13
C SER A 94 13.36 0.79 -6.18
N LEU A 95 13.48 0.31 -4.95
CA LEU A 95 12.47 0.43 -3.91
C LEU A 95 12.23 1.89 -3.52
N GLY A 96 13.29 2.66 -3.28
CA GLY A 96 13.22 4.09 -2.98
C GLY A 96 12.56 4.88 -4.11
N ARG A 97 12.99 4.66 -5.36
CA ARG A 97 12.38 5.31 -6.52
C ARG A 97 10.93 4.92 -6.72
N ASN A 98 10.55 3.67 -6.43
CA ASN A 98 9.15 3.26 -6.48
C ASN A 98 8.31 3.94 -5.39
N ALA A 99 8.86 4.16 -4.19
CA ALA A 99 8.18 4.92 -3.13
C ALA A 99 7.92 6.37 -3.56
N GLU A 100 8.83 7.00 -4.29
CA GLU A 100 8.67 8.36 -4.86
C GLU A 100 7.57 8.45 -5.94
N LEU A 101 7.15 7.32 -6.52
CA LEU A 101 6.03 7.27 -7.47
C LEU A 101 4.67 7.26 -6.78
N LYS A 102 4.58 6.85 -5.50
CA LYS A 102 3.32 6.88 -4.77
C LYS A 102 3.01 8.32 -4.36
N PRO A 103 1.77 8.81 -4.58
CA PRO A 103 1.37 10.11 -4.08
C PRO A 103 1.51 10.12 -2.56
N GLN A 104 2.19 11.14 -2.03
CA GLN A 104 2.29 11.35 -0.59
C GLN A 104 0.87 11.59 -0.06
N SER A 105 0.32 10.63 0.66
CA SER A 105 -0.90 10.82 1.43
C SER A 105 -0.66 12.00 2.39
N GLY A 106 -1.40 13.09 2.21
CA GLY A 106 -1.30 14.32 3.02
C GLY A 106 -1.86 14.18 4.44
N LEU A 107 -2.36 12.99 4.79
CA LEU A 107 -2.54 12.58 6.17
C LEU A 107 -1.21 12.05 6.67
N GLY A 108 -0.88 12.17 7.96
CA GLY A 108 0.24 11.44 8.57
C GLY A 108 0.20 9.90 8.43
N ALA A 109 -0.64 9.36 7.54
CA ALA A 109 -0.44 8.11 6.85
C ALA A 109 0.83 8.18 6.01
N ASP A 110 1.91 7.74 6.64
CA ASP A 110 3.10 7.15 6.05
C ASP A 110 2.90 6.76 4.57
N PRO A 111 3.72 7.24 3.61
CA PRO A 111 3.60 6.98 2.15
C PRO A 111 3.86 5.51 1.75
N ARG A 112 3.63 4.59 2.68
CA ARG A 112 3.96 3.18 2.66
C ARG A 112 2.68 2.37 2.68
N SER A 113 2.01 2.26 1.54
CA SER A 113 0.86 1.36 1.37
C SER A 113 1.16 0.17 0.45
N LEU A 114 2.34 -0.40 0.64
CA LEU A 114 2.64 -1.79 0.31
C LEU A 114 3.32 -2.32 1.56
N ASP A 115 2.87 -3.43 2.11
CA ASP A 115 3.34 -3.99 3.39
C ASP A 115 4.87 -3.92 3.54
N PHE A 116 5.60 -4.24 2.46
CA PHE A 116 7.06 -4.18 2.40
C PHE A 116 7.68 -2.76 2.40
N LEU A 117 7.08 -1.77 1.72
CA LEU A 117 7.58 -0.38 1.76
C LEU A 117 7.42 0.22 3.16
N SER A 118 6.42 -0.28 3.92
CA SER A 118 6.03 0.09 5.28
C SER A 118 6.95 -0.50 6.32
N SER A 119 7.18 -1.81 6.21
CA SER A 119 8.00 -2.57 7.13
C SER A 119 9.50 -2.43 6.86
N HIS A 120 9.92 -2.33 5.59
CA HIS A 120 11.33 -2.31 5.16
C HIS A 120 11.65 -1.08 4.27
N PRO A 121 11.53 0.16 4.78
CA PRO A 121 11.77 1.36 3.97
C PRO A 121 13.21 1.43 3.44
N ALA A 122 13.37 1.81 2.17
CA ALA A 122 14.69 2.16 1.63
C ALA A 122 15.14 3.51 2.21
N THR A 123 16.31 3.55 2.84
CA THR A 123 16.93 4.79 3.32
C THR A 123 18.30 4.99 2.68
N PRO A 124 18.76 6.25 2.50
CA PRO A 124 20.11 6.52 2.01
C PRO A 124 21.21 5.86 2.86
N GLU A 125 20.97 5.74 4.16
CA GLU A 125 21.84 5.05 5.10
C GLU A 125 21.94 3.55 4.78
N ARG A 126 20.80 2.85 4.61
CA ARG A 126 20.77 1.44 4.22
C ARG A 126 21.52 1.21 2.91
N VAL A 127 21.28 2.04 1.89
CA VAL A 127 21.97 1.95 0.61
C VAL A 127 23.49 2.06 0.79
N LYS A 128 23.95 3.06 1.55
CA LYS A 128 25.38 3.29 1.82
C LYS A 128 26.02 2.13 2.57
N ILE A 129 25.38 1.63 3.63
CA ILE A 129 25.90 0.54 4.46
C ILE A 129 25.89 -0.78 3.69
N THR A 130 24.79 -1.09 3.00
CA THR A 130 24.68 -2.28 2.14
C THR A 130 25.75 -2.29 1.06
N GLN A 131 26.05 -1.12 0.46
CA GLN A 131 27.14 -1.01 -0.51
C GLN A 131 28.51 -1.24 0.11
N ALA A 132 28.74 -0.79 1.35
CA ALA A 132 29.98 -1.08 2.07
C ALA A 132 30.10 -2.58 2.40
N ASN A 133 29.01 -3.23 2.81
CA ASN A 133 28.95 -4.67 3.06
C ASN A 133 29.26 -5.47 1.78
N ALA A 134 28.65 -5.12 0.64
CA ALA A 134 28.87 -5.81 -0.63
C ALA A 134 30.36 -5.78 -1.07
N ARG A 135 31.05 -4.66 -0.85
CA ARG A 135 32.48 -4.51 -1.16
C ARG A 135 33.39 -5.45 -0.38
N GLN A 136 32.95 -5.97 0.77
CA GLN A 136 33.73 -6.91 1.56
C GLN A 136 33.77 -8.31 0.92
N PHE A 137 32.82 -8.63 0.05
CA PHE A 137 32.73 -9.95 -0.60
C PHE A 137 33.39 -9.96 -1.97
N SER A 138 33.10 -8.97 -2.81
CA SER A 138 33.65 -8.93 -4.17
C SER A 138 33.57 -7.56 -4.82
N ALA A 139 34.28 -7.40 -5.94
CA ALA A 139 34.21 -6.20 -6.77
C ALA A 139 32.89 -6.13 -7.57
N PRO A 140 32.41 -4.93 -7.96
CA PRO A 140 31.21 -4.79 -8.78
C PRO A 140 31.30 -5.59 -10.09
N GLY A 141 30.19 -6.23 -10.48
CA GLY A 141 30.10 -7.03 -11.70
C GLY A 141 30.50 -8.50 -11.54
N SER A 142 30.77 -8.95 -10.33
CA SER A 142 30.94 -10.36 -9.98
C SER A 142 29.63 -10.98 -9.47
N GLY A 143 29.57 -12.31 -9.47
CA GLY A 143 28.38 -13.07 -9.08
C GLY A 143 27.34 -13.18 -10.18
N GLU A 144 26.44 -14.14 -10.00
CA GLU A 144 25.35 -14.39 -10.94
C GLU A 144 24.24 -13.37 -10.76
N ARG A 145 23.73 -12.85 -11.88
CA ARG A 145 22.53 -11.98 -11.91
C ARG A 145 21.31 -12.69 -12.49
N ASP A 146 21.53 -13.54 -13.49
CA ASP A 146 20.54 -14.25 -14.28
C ASP A 146 19.29 -13.41 -14.62
N ARG A 147 19.54 -12.29 -15.32
CA ARG A 147 18.49 -11.33 -15.70
C ARG A 147 17.53 -11.91 -16.74
N ALA A 148 18.02 -12.73 -17.67
CA ALA A 148 17.22 -13.24 -18.78
C ALA A 148 16.17 -14.24 -18.29
N ALA A 149 16.55 -15.22 -17.46
CA ALA A 149 15.59 -16.18 -16.91
C ALA A 149 14.58 -15.48 -15.99
N TYR A 150 15.04 -14.52 -15.16
CA TYR A 150 14.16 -13.69 -14.35
C TYR A 150 13.10 -12.97 -15.19
N LEU A 151 13.49 -12.33 -16.29
CA LEU A 151 12.53 -11.64 -17.15
C LEU A 151 11.54 -12.63 -17.78
N ALA A 152 12.02 -13.78 -18.26
CA ALA A 152 11.14 -14.81 -18.80
C ALA A 152 10.12 -15.32 -17.77
N SER A 153 10.52 -15.48 -16.49
CA SER A 153 9.62 -15.97 -15.45
C SER A 153 8.55 -14.97 -15.01
N ILE A 154 8.75 -13.67 -15.27
CA ILE A 154 7.77 -12.62 -14.91
C ILE A 154 6.94 -12.13 -16.10
N ASP A 155 7.16 -12.64 -17.32
CA ASP A 155 6.33 -12.28 -18.48
C ASP A 155 4.90 -12.79 -18.27
N GLY A 156 3.92 -11.88 -18.34
CA GLY A 156 2.51 -12.17 -18.09
C GLY A 156 2.09 -12.14 -16.62
N LEU A 157 3.01 -11.88 -15.68
CA LEU A 157 2.69 -11.75 -14.26
C LEU A 157 1.79 -10.54 -14.02
N VAL A 158 0.81 -10.66 -13.12
CA VAL A 158 -0.12 -9.57 -12.78
C VAL A 158 0.65 -8.37 -12.23
N TYR A 159 0.41 -7.19 -12.79
CA TYR A 159 0.99 -5.94 -12.33
C TYR A 159 -0.02 -5.16 -11.49
N GLY A 160 0.34 -4.82 -10.26
CA GLY A 160 -0.55 -4.12 -9.33
C GLY A 160 -1.39 -5.08 -8.51
N GLU A 161 -2.63 -4.67 -8.23
CA GLU A 161 -3.57 -5.39 -7.36
C GLU A 161 -4.14 -6.64 -8.06
N ASP A 162 -4.35 -7.73 -7.31
CA ASP A 162 -4.96 -8.94 -7.85
C ASP A 162 -6.47 -8.71 -8.10
N PRO A 163 -7.03 -9.01 -9.28
CA PRO A 163 -8.47 -8.85 -9.55
C PRO A 163 -9.40 -9.60 -8.60
N SER A 164 -8.88 -10.63 -7.94
CA SER A 164 -9.57 -11.36 -6.89
C SER A 164 -9.84 -10.52 -5.64
N GLU A 165 -9.03 -9.48 -5.41
CA GLU A 165 -9.14 -8.51 -4.32
C GLU A 165 -9.75 -7.18 -4.79
N GLY A 166 -10.05 -7.07 -6.09
CA GLY A 166 -10.45 -5.84 -6.75
C GLY A 166 -9.25 -4.95 -7.10
N PHE A 167 -9.48 -3.95 -7.94
CA PHE A 167 -8.44 -3.00 -8.33
C PHE A 167 -8.92 -1.57 -8.56
N VAL A 168 -7.99 -0.63 -8.42
CA VAL A 168 -8.21 0.81 -8.64
C VAL A 168 -7.86 1.22 -10.08
N ARG A 169 -8.76 1.99 -10.72
CA ARG A 169 -8.52 2.70 -11.98
C ARG A 169 -8.85 4.19 -11.81
N GLY A 170 -7.83 5.01 -11.60
CA GLY A 170 -8.02 6.42 -11.25
C GLY A 170 -8.75 6.55 -9.92
N ARG A 171 -9.98 7.07 -9.93
CA ARG A 171 -10.85 7.19 -8.74
C ARG A 171 -11.87 6.06 -8.61
N ARG A 172 -11.88 5.12 -9.55
CA ARG A 172 -12.87 4.04 -9.59
C ARG A 172 -12.27 2.78 -8.96
N PHE A 173 -12.98 2.20 -8.02
CA PHE A 173 -12.70 0.85 -7.55
C PHE A 173 -13.57 -0.16 -8.29
N ILE A 174 -12.98 -1.28 -8.68
CA ILE A 174 -13.61 -2.32 -9.50
C ILE A 174 -13.33 -3.66 -8.85
N HIS A 175 -14.37 -4.44 -8.53
CA HIS A 175 -14.20 -5.78 -7.99
C HIS A 175 -14.94 -6.81 -8.86
N PRO A 176 -14.30 -7.39 -9.89
CA PRO A 176 -14.98 -8.24 -10.87
C PRO A 176 -15.58 -9.51 -10.25
N ARG A 177 -14.89 -10.13 -9.28
CA ARG A 177 -15.35 -11.34 -8.59
C ARG A 177 -16.59 -11.11 -7.71
N LEU A 178 -16.58 -10.04 -6.90
CA LEU A 178 -17.75 -9.66 -6.09
C LEU A 178 -18.82 -8.97 -6.96
N GLY A 179 -18.45 -8.41 -8.12
CA GLY A 179 -19.36 -7.89 -9.11
C GLY A 179 -19.88 -6.48 -8.80
N PHE A 180 -19.07 -5.62 -8.14
CA PHE A 180 -19.45 -4.24 -7.84
C PHE A 180 -18.35 -3.23 -8.20
N THR A 181 -18.75 -1.98 -8.32
CA THR A 181 -17.87 -0.83 -8.54
C THR A 181 -18.42 0.39 -7.82
N PHE A 182 -17.53 1.32 -7.43
CA PHE A 182 -17.89 2.66 -6.99
C PHE A 182 -16.83 3.67 -7.46
N LEU A 183 -17.19 4.94 -7.41
CA LEU A 183 -16.35 6.08 -7.76
C LEU A 183 -16.10 6.93 -6.52
N ALA A 184 -14.85 7.02 -6.06
CA ALA A 184 -14.47 7.89 -4.96
C ALA A 184 -14.70 9.37 -5.29
N PRO A 185 -14.79 10.28 -4.30
CA PRO A 185 -14.96 11.71 -4.56
C PRO A 185 -13.83 12.29 -5.43
N SER A 186 -14.05 13.46 -6.03
CA SER A 186 -13.00 14.14 -6.81
C SER A 186 -11.79 14.47 -5.94
N GLY A 187 -10.58 14.41 -6.49
CA GLY A 187 -9.34 14.65 -5.74
C GLY A 187 -8.85 13.49 -4.87
N PHE A 188 -9.64 12.43 -4.71
CA PHE A 188 -9.20 11.23 -3.99
C PHE A 188 -8.24 10.39 -4.81
N VAL A 189 -7.21 9.90 -4.15
CA VAL A 189 -6.41 8.76 -4.60
C VAL A 189 -6.84 7.54 -3.79
N LEU A 190 -7.15 6.45 -4.48
CA LEU A 190 -7.50 5.18 -3.85
C LEU A 190 -6.29 4.25 -3.80
N ASP A 191 -6.31 3.38 -2.80
CA ASP A 191 -5.31 2.37 -2.55
C ASP A 191 -6.02 1.11 -2.00
N ASN A 192 -5.86 -0.03 -2.67
CA ASN A 192 -6.45 -1.28 -2.21
C ASN A 192 -5.47 -2.01 -1.29
N THR A 193 -6.00 -2.54 -0.19
CA THR A 193 -5.25 -3.37 0.75
C THR A 193 -6.01 -4.69 0.93
N ALA A 194 -5.33 -5.71 1.48
CA ALA A 194 -5.96 -7.00 1.76
C ALA A 194 -7.21 -6.93 2.67
N GLN A 195 -7.40 -5.83 3.42
CA GLN A 195 -8.49 -5.68 4.39
C GLN A 195 -9.50 -4.58 4.02
N ALA A 196 -9.13 -3.63 3.17
CA ALA A 196 -9.95 -2.46 2.87
C ALA A 196 -9.47 -1.70 1.64
N VAL A 197 -10.39 -0.97 1.01
CA VAL A 197 -10.05 0.10 0.06
C VAL A 197 -9.95 1.40 0.84
N LEU A 198 -8.79 2.04 0.77
CA LEU A 198 -8.52 3.33 1.40
C LEU A 198 -8.52 4.43 0.34
N GLY A 199 -8.92 5.63 0.74
CA GLY A 199 -8.93 6.80 -0.11
C GLY A 199 -8.56 8.05 0.68
N VAL A 200 -7.75 8.91 0.08
CA VAL A 200 -7.37 10.19 0.71
C VAL A 200 -7.44 11.30 -0.33
N ASN A 201 -7.93 12.47 0.08
CA ASN A 201 -7.85 13.67 -0.75
C ASN A 201 -6.42 14.26 -0.68
N GLN A 202 -5.95 14.88 -1.76
CA GLN A 202 -4.64 15.54 -1.87
C GLN A 202 -4.36 16.54 -0.73
N GLY A 203 -5.40 17.15 -0.15
CA GLY A 203 -5.27 18.08 0.98
C GLY A 203 -5.15 17.43 2.36
N GLY A 204 -5.27 16.10 2.48
CA GLY A 204 -5.19 15.37 3.75
C GLY A 204 -6.29 15.68 4.77
N GLY A 205 -7.28 16.51 4.40
CA GLY A 205 -8.42 16.85 5.26
C GLY A 205 -9.60 15.89 5.15
N GLU A 206 -9.55 14.95 4.22
CA GLU A 206 -10.65 14.03 3.91
C GLU A 206 -10.12 12.62 3.65
N ALA A 207 -10.86 11.62 4.09
CA ALA A 207 -10.52 10.21 3.94
C ALA A 207 -11.76 9.35 3.63
N LEU A 208 -11.53 8.21 3.00
CA LEU A 208 -12.52 7.19 2.69
C LEU A 208 -11.94 5.83 3.07
N ARG A 209 -12.75 5.00 3.70
CA ARG A 209 -12.48 3.58 3.88
C ARG A 209 -13.71 2.79 3.45
N LEU A 210 -13.50 1.77 2.64
CA LEU A 210 -14.46 0.72 2.36
C LEU A 210 -13.91 -0.60 2.87
N ASP A 211 -14.65 -1.27 3.74
CA ASP A 211 -14.35 -2.65 4.14
C ASP A 211 -15.61 -3.51 4.16
N VAL A 212 -15.42 -4.81 4.40
CA VAL A 212 -16.48 -5.81 4.33
C VAL A 212 -16.58 -6.52 5.68
N VAL A 213 -17.82 -6.71 6.15
CA VAL A 213 -18.14 -7.47 7.36
C VAL A 213 -19.32 -8.40 7.13
N GLN A 214 -19.41 -9.42 7.97
CA GLN A 214 -20.58 -10.28 8.06
C GLN A 214 -21.55 -9.69 9.08
N VAL A 215 -22.78 -9.42 8.65
CA VAL A 215 -23.89 -9.00 9.53
C VAL A 215 -25.05 -9.95 9.29
N PRO A 216 -25.59 -10.60 10.34
CA PRO A 216 -26.72 -11.50 10.19
C PRO A 216 -27.88 -10.84 9.43
N VAL A 217 -28.63 -11.64 8.66
CA VAL A 217 -29.67 -11.11 7.75
C VAL A 217 -30.85 -10.56 8.55
N GLU A 218 -31.10 -11.14 9.72
CA GLU A 218 -32.10 -10.73 10.70
C GLU A 218 -31.77 -9.40 11.40
N GLN A 219 -30.49 -9.00 11.42
CA GLN A 219 -30.08 -7.72 12.00
C GLN A 219 -30.25 -6.61 10.96
N SER A 220 -31.09 -5.61 11.28
CA SER A 220 -31.24 -4.44 10.43
C SER A 220 -29.93 -3.65 10.38
N LEU A 221 -29.66 -2.98 9.24
CA LEU A 221 -28.44 -2.20 9.09
C LEU A 221 -28.43 -0.97 10.00
N ALA A 222 -29.60 -0.43 10.36
CA ALA A 222 -29.73 0.64 11.34
C ALA A 222 -29.34 0.15 12.74
N ASP A 223 -29.82 -1.03 13.16
CA ASP A 223 -29.43 -1.63 14.44
C ASP A 223 -27.95 -2.00 14.47
N TYR A 224 -27.40 -2.44 13.33
CA TYR A 224 -25.97 -2.67 13.19
C TYR A 224 -25.15 -1.40 13.37
N LEU A 225 -25.55 -0.27 12.78
CA LEU A 225 -24.89 1.02 13.04
C LEU A 225 -25.03 1.45 14.50
N ALA A 226 -26.15 1.14 15.16
CA ALA A 226 -26.35 1.44 16.57
C ALA A 226 -25.56 0.55 17.55
N SER A 227 -24.90 -0.52 17.08
CA SER A 227 -24.32 -1.56 17.95
C SER A 227 -23.03 -1.18 18.68
N GLY A 228 -22.53 0.05 18.51
CA GLY A 228 -21.37 0.57 19.26
C GLY A 228 -19.99 0.19 18.73
N TRP A 229 -19.86 -0.22 17.47
CA TRP A 229 -18.55 -0.50 16.85
C TRP A 229 -17.80 0.76 16.38
N ILE A 230 -18.47 1.92 16.35
CA ILE A 230 -17.86 3.25 16.20
C ILE A 230 -18.23 4.09 17.42
N GLU A 231 -17.22 4.71 18.03
CA GLU A 231 -17.40 5.64 19.14
C GLU A 231 -18.08 6.94 18.67
N ASN A 232 -18.91 7.54 19.54
CA ASN A 232 -19.53 8.86 19.32
C ASN A 232 -20.44 8.94 18.06
N ILE A 233 -21.18 7.88 17.76
CA ILE A 233 -22.28 7.93 16.79
C ILE A 233 -23.40 8.85 17.33
N ASP A 234 -23.89 9.73 16.47
CA ASP A 234 -25.12 10.48 16.70
C ASP A 234 -26.32 9.57 16.41
N HIS A 235 -26.88 8.95 17.46
CA HIS A 235 -28.00 8.01 17.32
C HIS A 235 -29.23 8.62 16.65
N GLY A 236 -29.44 9.94 16.75
CA GLY A 236 -30.54 10.64 16.07
C GLY A 236 -30.33 10.81 14.56
N SER A 237 -29.10 10.59 14.08
CA SER A 237 -28.75 10.66 12.66
C SER A 237 -28.86 9.32 11.93
N ILE A 238 -29.16 8.22 12.65
CA ILE A 238 -29.27 6.89 12.06
C ILE A 238 -30.53 6.82 11.20
N GLU A 239 -30.35 6.52 9.92
CA GLU A 239 -31.44 6.46 8.95
C GLU A 239 -31.30 5.21 8.07
N SER A 240 -32.39 4.47 7.88
CA SER A 240 -32.48 3.41 6.87
C SER A 240 -32.71 4.02 5.49
N THR A 241 -31.98 3.56 4.49
CA THR A 241 -32.02 4.10 3.13
C THR A 241 -31.80 3.00 2.08
N SER A 242 -31.71 3.38 0.81
CA SER A 242 -31.32 2.47 -0.27
C SER A 242 -30.32 3.15 -1.19
N ILE A 243 -29.31 2.41 -1.63
CA ILE A 243 -28.31 2.88 -2.58
C ILE A 243 -28.44 2.04 -3.84
N ASN A 244 -28.95 2.63 -4.93
CA ASN A 244 -29.19 1.93 -6.20
C ASN A 244 -29.96 0.59 -6.04
N GLY A 245 -30.96 0.58 -5.15
CA GLY A 245 -31.78 -0.61 -4.86
C GLY A 245 -31.19 -1.58 -3.82
N PHE A 246 -29.98 -1.32 -3.32
CA PHE A 246 -29.40 -2.10 -2.22
C PHE A 246 -29.85 -1.55 -0.86
N PRO A 247 -30.31 -2.40 0.07
CA PRO A 247 -30.61 -1.99 1.43
C PRO A 247 -29.38 -1.36 2.08
N ALA A 248 -29.57 -0.19 2.69
CA ALA A 248 -28.50 0.52 3.36
C ALA A 248 -29.01 1.22 4.63
N ALA A 249 -28.07 1.62 5.48
CA ALA A 249 -28.30 2.58 6.54
C ALA A 249 -27.15 3.58 6.57
N THR A 250 -27.42 4.80 7.02
CA THR A 250 -26.41 5.84 7.21
C THR A 250 -26.47 6.42 8.61
N ALA A 251 -25.34 6.92 9.09
CA ALA A 251 -25.24 7.63 10.36
C ALA A 251 -24.11 8.67 10.28
N ILE A 252 -24.11 9.61 11.21
CA ILE A 252 -23.02 10.56 11.44
C ILE A 252 -22.36 10.21 12.77
N ALA A 253 -21.03 10.25 12.82
CA ALA A 253 -20.27 10.21 14.06
C ALA A 253 -19.34 11.42 14.14
N ARG A 254 -19.06 11.89 15.36
CA ARG A 254 -18.21 13.08 15.58
C ARG A 254 -17.09 12.74 16.57
N GLY A 255 -15.86 12.91 16.14
CA GLY A 255 -14.67 12.93 17.00
C GLY A 255 -14.21 14.37 17.27
N GLU A 256 -13.08 14.51 17.97
CA GLU A 256 -12.53 15.83 18.33
C GLU A 256 -12.12 16.67 17.11
N GLU A 257 -11.44 16.08 16.13
CA GLU A 257 -10.97 16.77 14.91
C GLU A 257 -11.69 16.32 13.63
N TRP A 258 -12.48 15.25 13.70
CA TRP A 258 -13.00 14.55 12.52
C TRP A 258 -14.51 14.35 12.63
N THR A 259 -15.19 14.55 11.51
CA THR A 259 -16.59 14.15 11.34
C THR A 259 -16.66 13.00 10.35
N PHE A 260 -17.45 11.98 10.69
CA PHE A 260 -17.60 10.78 9.90
C PHE A 260 -19.03 10.67 9.37
N ARG A 261 -19.17 10.40 8.08
CA ARG A 261 -20.40 9.89 7.49
C ARG A 261 -20.23 8.41 7.21
N LEU A 262 -21.12 7.63 7.79
CA LEU A 262 -21.09 6.18 7.76
C LEU A 262 -22.18 5.66 6.84
N TYR A 263 -21.88 4.60 6.11
CA TYR A 263 -22.89 3.78 5.45
C TYR A 263 -22.61 2.31 5.73
N ALA A 264 -23.66 1.56 6.07
CA ALA A 264 -23.67 0.12 5.96
C ALA A 264 -24.57 -0.25 4.78
N LEU A 265 -24.03 -0.93 3.78
CA LEU A 265 -24.74 -1.30 2.55
C LEU A 265 -24.70 -2.82 2.39
N ARG A 266 -25.86 -3.46 2.26
CA ARG A 266 -25.92 -4.91 2.07
C ARG A 266 -25.92 -5.27 0.59
N PHE A 267 -24.96 -6.09 0.19
CA PHE A 267 -24.80 -6.56 -1.18
C PHE A 267 -24.41 -8.04 -1.19
N GLY A 268 -25.33 -8.90 -1.64
CA GLY A 268 -25.20 -10.34 -1.45
C GLY A 268 -25.42 -10.72 0.02
N SER A 269 -24.58 -11.61 0.55
CA SER A 269 -24.57 -11.98 1.98
C SER A 269 -23.87 -10.94 2.86
N ASP A 270 -23.04 -10.10 2.25
CA ASP A 270 -22.08 -9.29 2.98
C ASP A 270 -22.58 -7.85 3.18
N VAL A 271 -22.01 -7.18 4.18
CA VAL A 271 -22.23 -5.76 4.43
C VAL A 271 -20.95 -4.99 4.18
N TYR A 272 -21.05 -4.03 3.29
CA TYR A 272 -19.99 -3.12 2.89
C TYR A 272 -20.13 -1.85 3.71
N ARG A 273 -19.07 -1.47 4.43
CA ARG A 273 -19.07 -0.28 5.26
C ARG A 273 -18.27 0.81 4.58
N PHE A 274 -18.93 1.93 4.28
CA PHE A 274 -18.23 3.16 3.90
C PHE A 274 -18.06 4.02 5.14
N ILE A 275 -16.82 4.40 5.42
CA ILE A 275 -16.45 5.34 6.46
C ILE A 275 -15.79 6.51 5.75
N LEU A 276 -16.52 7.62 5.63
CA LEU A 276 -16.01 8.84 4.98
C LEU A 276 -15.78 9.88 6.06
N ALA A 277 -14.56 10.41 6.15
CA ALA A 277 -14.14 11.31 7.20
C ALA A 277 -13.72 12.66 6.63
N SER A 278 -14.04 13.75 7.32
CA SER A 278 -13.54 15.10 7.00
C SER A 278 -13.21 15.90 8.26
N LYS A 279 -12.14 16.72 8.20
CA LYS A 279 -11.81 17.73 9.21
C LYS A 279 -12.69 18.98 9.13
N GLN A 280 -13.27 19.24 7.96
CA GLN A 280 -14.14 20.39 7.71
C GLN A 280 -15.54 19.90 7.35
N GLN A 281 -16.56 20.43 8.00
CA GLN A 281 -17.94 20.18 7.61
C GLN A 281 -18.38 21.23 6.61
N SER A 282 -18.75 20.80 5.41
CA SER A 282 -19.43 21.65 4.44
C SER A 282 -20.52 20.86 3.70
N PRO A 283 -21.60 21.50 3.25
CA PRO A 283 -22.63 20.84 2.42
C PRO A 283 -22.06 20.21 1.15
N GLU A 284 -20.98 20.76 0.59
CA GLU A 284 -20.31 20.28 -0.61
C GLU A 284 -19.57 18.96 -0.35
N ILE A 285 -18.82 18.88 0.76
CA ILE A 285 -18.13 17.64 1.18
C ILE A 285 -19.16 16.54 1.46
N ASP A 286 -20.22 16.89 2.19
CA ASP A 286 -21.30 15.97 2.51
C ASP A 286 -21.97 15.41 1.25
N ARG A 287 -22.25 16.28 0.28
CA ARG A 287 -22.79 15.87 -1.04
C ARG A 287 -21.81 14.97 -1.78
N ALA A 288 -20.52 15.31 -1.82
CA ALA A 288 -19.51 14.51 -2.49
C ALA A 288 -19.39 13.09 -1.90
N PHE A 289 -19.53 12.96 -0.57
CA PHE A 289 -19.57 11.67 0.10
C PHE A 289 -20.82 10.85 -0.27
N ARG A 290 -22.00 11.49 -0.28
CA ARG A 290 -23.24 10.85 -0.73
C ARG A 290 -23.16 10.41 -2.19
N ASP A 291 -22.61 11.24 -3.07
CA ASP A 291 -22.47 10.93 -4.50
C ASP A 291 -21.51 9.75 -4.71
N ALA A 292 -20.42 9.67 -3.94
CA ALA A 292 -19.48 8.56 -4.00
C ALA A 292 -20.14 7.23 -3.60
N VAL A 293 -20.88 7.20 -2.49
CA VAL A 293 -21.62 6.00 -2.06
C VAL A 293 -22.78 5.70 -3.03
N GLY A 294 -23.47 6.73 -3.50
CA GLY A 294 -24.52 6.67 -4.51
C GLY A 294 -24.06 6.14 -5.86
N SER A 295 -22.75 6.13 -6.13
CA SER A 295 -22.17 5.51 -7.32
C SER A 295 -21.95 4.00 -7.19
N PHE A 296 -22.09 3.43 -5.98
CA PHE A 296 -21.96 1.99 -5.74
C PHE A 296 -23.04 1.25 -6.53
N ARG A 297 -22.61 0.33 -7.40
CA ARG A 297 -23.54 -0.46 -8.20
C ARG A 297 -22.97 -1.82 -8.57
N ARG A 298 -23.86 -2.72 -8.97
CA ARG A 298 -23.49 -3.96 -9.64
C ARG A 298 -22.82 -3.66 -10.98
N MET A 299 -21.77 -4.40 -11.28
CA MET A 299 -21.11 -4.38 -12.59
C MET A 299 -21.93 -5.18 -13.60
N THR A 300 -21.90 -4.76 -14.87
CA THR A 300 -22.45 -5.57 -15.96
C THR A 300 -21.47 -6.70 -16.32
N LEU A 301 -21.96 -7.75 -17.01
CA LEU A 301 -21.08 -8.81 -17.51
C LEU A 301 -19.98 -8.27 -18.43
N ALA A 302 -20.32 -7.32 -19.31
CA ALA A 302 -19.35 -6.67 -20.19
C ALA A 302 -18.28 -5.90 -19.39
N GLU A 303 -18.64 -5.24 -18.29
CA GLU A 303 -17.67 -4.57 -17.41
C GLU A 303 -16.78 -5.57 -16.67
N ILE A 304 -17.33 -6.72 -16.23
CA ILE A 304 -16.56 -7.79 -15.57
C ILE A 304 -15.56 -8.41 -16.55
N GLU A 305 -15.97 -8.68 -17.78
CA GLU A 305 -15.10 -9.26 -18.83
C GLU A 305 -14.02 -8.28 -19.31
N ALA A 306 -14.35 -6.98 -19.35
CA ALA A 306 -13.40 -5.92 -19.68
C ALA A 306 -12.43 -5.60 -18.53
N ALA A 307 -12.79 -5.92 -17.29
CA ALA A 307 -11.98 -5.69 -16.11
C ALA A 307 -10.81 -6.70 -16.01
N ARG A 308 -9.84 -6.56 -16.93
CA ARG A 308 -8.62 -7.36 -16.94
C ARG A 308 -7.55 -6.77 -16.01
N PRO A 309 -6.80 -7.60 -15.26
CA PRO A 309 -5.63 -7.15 -14.54
C PRO A 309 -4.62 -6.58 -15.51
N LEU A 310 -3.91 -5.54 -15.08
CA LEU A 310 -2.68 -5.20 -15.75
C LEU A 310 -1.68 -6.35 -15.63
N ARG A 311 -0.84 -6.51 -16.64
CA ARG A 311 0.20 -7.53 -16.67
C ARG A 311 1.53 -6.92 -17.06
N LEU A 312 2.61 -7.54 -16.57
CA LEU A 312 3.93 -7.29 -17.10
C LEU A 312 4.04 -7.95 -18.47
N LYS A 313 4.54 -7.19 -19.44
CA LYS A 313 4.97 -7.71 -20.74
C LYS A 313 6.45 -7.45 -20.93
N ILE A 314 7.22 -8.50 -21.21
CA ILE A 314 8.62 -8.35 -21.61
C ILE A 314 8.69 -8.07 -23.10
N ALA A 315 9.26 -6.92 -23.43
CA ALA A 315 9.45 -6.46 -24.80
C ALA A 315 10.93 -6.32 -25.11
N THR A 316 11.31 -6.66 -26.34
CA THR A 316 12.65 -6.42 -26.87
C THR A 316 12.70 -5.05 -27.52
N VAL A 317 13.68 -4.22 -27.11
CA VAL A 317 13.92 -2.89 -27.66
C VAL A 317 14.34 -3.00 -29.13
N LYS A 318 13.67 -2.24 -30.00
CA LYS A 318 13.97 -2.14 -31.42
C LYS A 318 14.84 -0.91 -31.71
N PRO A 319 15.54 -0.87 -32.86
CA PRO A 319 16.19 0.35 -33.33
C PRO A 319 15.19 1.51 -33.41
N GLY A 320 15.52 2.63 -32.77
CA GLY A 320 14.67 3.83 -32.71
C GLY A 320 13.69 3.88 -31.54
N ASP A 321 13.58 2.82 -30.72
CA ASP A 321 12.79 2.89 -29.49
C ASP A 321 13.46 3.83 -28.48
N THR A 322 12.66 4.68 -27.84
CA THR A 322 13.08 5.52 -26.70
C THR A 322 12.24 5.19 -25.46
N PRO A 323 12.72 5.52 -24.25
CA PRO A 323 11.91 5.37 -23.03
C PRO A 323 10.54 6.03 -23.13
N GLU A 324 10.45 7.21 -23.75
CA GLU A 324 9.21 7.97 -23.93
C GLU A 324 8.22 7.23 -24.84
N HIS A 325 8.70 6.72 -25.98
CA HIS A 325 7.86 5.97 -26.92
C HIS A 325 7.33 4.67 -26.28
N LEU A 326 8.20 3.96 -25.54
CA LEU A 326 7.79 2.72 -24.87
C LEU A 326 6.87 2.98 -23.68
N ALA A 327 7.10 4.04 -22.91
CA ALA A 327 6.23 4.45 -21.81
C ALA A 327 4.82 4.83 -22.31
N ALA A 328 4.71 5.49 -23.46
CA ALA A 328 3.42 5.84 -24.07
C ALA A 328 2.57 4.62 -24.47
N ARG A 329 3.19 3.43 -24.58
CA ARG A 329 2.50 2.16 -24.85
C ARG A 329 2.02 1.45 -23.57
N MET A 330 2.37 1.96 -22.39
CA MET A 330 1.95 1.35 -21.14
C MET A 330 0.49 1.68 -20.83
N ALA A 331 -0.22 0.72 -20.24
CA ALA A 331 -1.59 0.91 -19.77
C ALA A 331 -1.69 1.81 -18.52
N THR A 332 -0.56 2.13 -17.88
CA THR A 332 -0.47 3.09 -16.77
C THR A 332 -0.35 4.50 -17.34
N THR A 333 -1.38 5.32 -17.18
CA THR A 333 -1.40 6.69 -17.72
C THR A 333 -0.75 7.71 -16.79
N ASP A 334 -0.78 7.49 -15.48
CA ASP A 334 -0.15 8.39 -14.51
C ASP A 334 1.37 8.14 -14.40
N ARG A 335 2.14 9.22 -14.55
CA ARG A 335 3.61 9.24 -14.55
C ARG A 335 4.24 8.09 -15.35
N ALA A 336 3.71 7.84 -16.55
CA ALA A 336 4.06 6.67 -17.36
C ALA A 336 5.57 6.54 -17.62
N LEU A 337 6.25 7.65 -17.96
CA LEU A 337 7.69 7.67 -18.18
C LEU A 337 8.47 7.33 -16.89
N ASP A 338 8.17 7.99 -15.77
CA ASP A 338 8.84 7.72 -14.51
C ASP A 338 8.67 6.25 -14.10
N ARG A 339 7.45 5.71 -14.27
CA ARG A 339 7.15 4.31 -13.98
C ARG A 339 7.92 3.34 -14.89
N PHE A 340 7.99 3.64 -16.19
CA PHE A 340 8.80 2.87 -17.13
C PHE A 340 10.28 2.84 -16.69
N LEU A 341 10.83 3.99 -16.30
CA LEU A 341 12.22 4.12 -15.86
C LEU A 341 12.47 3.32 -14.57
N VAL A 342 11.57 3.40 -13.59
CA VAL A 342 11.68 2.65 -12.32
C VAL A 342 11.59 1.15 -12.55
N LEU A 343 10.59 0.68 -13.31
CA LEU A 343 10.40 -0.75 -13.62
C LEU A 343 11.64 -1.37 -14.27
N ASN A 344 12.30 -0.60 -15.13
CA ASN A 344 13.43 -1.05 -15.92
C ASN A 344 14.80 -0.72 -15.30
N GLY A 345 14.83 -0.08 -14.12
CA GLY A 345 16.08 0.30 -13.47
C GLY A 345 16.89 1.32 -14.27
N LEU A 346 16.22 2.16 -15.06
CA LEU A 346 16.83 3.15 -15.95
C LEU A 346 16.89 4.52 -15.27
N GLN A 347 17.95 5.28 -15.53
CA GLN A 347 18.05 6.68 -15.12
C GLN A 347 17.34 7.60 -16.13
N PRO A 348 16.87 8.79 -15.70
CA PRO A 348 16.37 9.80 -16.63
C PRO A 348 17.42 10.12 -17.72
N GLY A 349 16.98 10.15 -18.97
CA GLY A 349 17.86 10.39 -20.13
C GLY A 349 18.74 9.20 -20.54
N GLN A 350 18.63 8.04 -19.88
CA GLN A 350 19.36 6.84 -20.28
C GLN A 350 18.80 6.29 -21.60
N ALA A 351 19.65 6.19 -22.62
CA ALA A 351 19.28 5.60 -23.91
C ALA A 351 19.08 4.08 -23.80
N LEU A 352 18.13 3.58 -24.59
CA LEU A 352 17.88 2.15 -24.73
C LEU A 352 18.82 1.51 -25.76
N LYS A 353 19.19 0.26 -25.52
CA LYS A 353 20.03 -0.54 -26.43
C LYS A 353 19.18 -1.52 -27.22
N PRO A 354 19.20 -1.49 -28.57
CA PRO A 354 18.51 -2.49 -29.37
C PRO A 354 18.87 -3.92 -28.95
N GLY A 355 17.85 -4.77 -28.83
CA GLY A 355 18.00 -6.15 -28.36
C GLY A 355 17.89 -6.31 -26.83
N GLU A 356 17.96 -5.24 -26.04
CA GLU A 356 17.72 -5.36 -24.61
C GLU A 356 16.25 -5.63 -24.31
N GLN A 357 15.99 -6.34 -23.20
CA GLN A 357 14.64 -6.61 -22.74
C GLN A 357 14.21 -5.61 -21.67
N VAL A 358 13.02 -5.06 -21.84
CA VAL A 358 12.35 -4.13 -20.94
C VAL A 358 10.97 -4.65 -20.55
N LYS A 359 10.50 -4.22 -19.38
CA LYS A 359 9.18 -4.49 -18.82
C LYS A 359 8.26 -3.35 -19.23
N LEU A 360 7.11 -3.71 -19.79
CA LEU A 360 5.97 -2.83 -20.02
C LEU A 360 4.80 -3.30 -19.16
N VAL A 361 3.90 -2.38 -18.82
CA VAL A 361 2.63 -2.72 -18.19
C VAL A 361 1.56 -2.63 -19.25
N VAL A 362 0.84 -3.72 -19.48
CA VAL A 362 -0.19 -3.86 -20.52
C VAL A 362 -1.51 -4.37 -19.93
N GLU A 363 -2.60 -4.28 -20.69
CA GLU A 363 -3.92 -4.83 -20.31
C GLU A 363 -4.05 -6.35 -20.56
#